data_AF-A0A1B9GD56-F1
#
_entry.id   AF-A0A1B9GD56-F1
#
_cell.length_a   1.000
_cell.length_b   1.000
_cell.length_c   1.000
_cell.angle_alpha   90.00
_cell.angle_beta   90.00
_cell.angle_gamma   90.00
#
_symmetry.space_group_name_H-M   'P 1'
#
loop_
_entity.id
_entity.type
_entity.pdbx_description
1 polymer ?
#
loop_
_entity_poly.entity_id
_entity_poly.type
_entity_poly.pdbx_seq_one_letter_code
_entity_poly.pdbx_strand_id
1 'polypeptide(L)'
;MSSLYHQTSHLIQSTYTTLHRTFLTGIQVIRHNSRPFLLLQTGYWSLALIGVALTYKYPRLQQKSLDSANRDLESYKIGRIVVSAYENGRVLEASAWTLGVNLLVGAMGCITLPSMVLPFSGIVMMGIRAISWGMIFSPVAGKPDALTVPHLITMLLEGQGYILAGLGDRILARGIINQLGLWWVGKGEGEVRLDEETQEKKKSWISWPGYREGLKDVLALYGPITAVLAIAALWEAYEVIHLKDGFYGV
;
A
#
# COMPACT_ATOMS: atom_id res chain seq x y z
N MET A 1 10.44 -43.23 3.44
CA MET A 1 10.63 -41.95 4.17
C MET A 1 11.66 -41.02 3.52
N SER A 2 12.69 -41.52 2.82
CA SER A 2 13.70 -40.68 2.13
C SER A 2 13.13 -39.82 0.98
N SER A 3 12.16 -40.33 0.22
CA SER A 3 11.54 -39.60 -0.91
C SER A 3 10.75 -38.35 -0.47
N LEU A 4 9.96 -38.46 0.61
CA LEU A 4 9.18 -37.34 1.16
C LEU A 4 10.09 -36.22 1.69
N TYR A 5 11.18 -36.56 2.38
CA TYR A 5 12.14 -35.57 2.89
C TYR A 5 12.88 -34.83 1.75
N HIS A 6 13.18 -35.53 0.66
CA HIS A 6 13.81 -34.91 -0.50
C HIS A 6 12.84 -33.98 -1.25
N GLN A 7 11.57 -34.37 -1.38
CA GLN A 7 10.53 -33.53 -1.99
C GLN A 7 10.23 -32.28 -1.16
N THR A 8 10.12 -32.41 0.17
CA THR A 8 9.87 -31.25 1.05
C THR A 8 11.05 -30.28 1.07
N SER A 9 12.28 -30.78 1.12
CA SER A 9 13.47 -29.91 1.10
C SER A 9 13.62 -29.16 -0.23
N HIS A 10 13.35 -29.80 -1.36
CA HIS A 10 13.35 -29.13 -2.67
C HIS A 10 12.25 -28.06 -2.78
N LEU A 11 11.04 -28.34 -2.28
CA LEU A 11 9.94 -27.38 -2.27
C LEU A 11 10.27 -26.15 -1.41
N ILE A 12 10.82 -26.37 -0.21
CA ILE A 12 11.24 -25.30 0.70
C ILE A 12 12.33 -24.43 0.05
N GLN A 13 13.36 -25.05 -0.54
CA GLN A 13 14.45 -24.34 -1.18
C GLN A 13 13.99 -23.52 -2.40
N SER A 14 13.12 -24.09 -3.22
CA SER A 14 12.55 -23.41 -4.39
C SER A 14 11.68 -22.22 -3.98
N THR A 15 10.84 -22.41 -2.95
CA THR A 15 9.99 -21.35 -2.39
C THR A 15 10.83 -20.22 -1.81
N TYR A 16 11.83 -20.56 -0.98
CA TYR A 16 12.76 -19.59 -0.41
C TYR A 16 13.48 -18.78 -1.48
N THR A 17 14.04 -19.44 -2.50
CA THR A 17 14.77 -18.77 -3.58
C THR A 17 13.87 -17.82 -4.35
N THR A 18 12.62 -18.22 -4.61
CA THR A 18 11.63 -17.39 -5.31
C THR A 18 11.23 -16.17 -4.50
N LEU A 19 10.93 -16.36 -3.20
CA LEU A 19 10.58 -15.28 -2.29
C LEU A 19 11.74 -14.30 -2.13
N HIS A 20 12.94 -14.81 -1.88
CA HIS A 20 14.15 -14.01 -1.71
C HIS A 20 14.44 -13.17 -2.96
N ARG A 21 14.38 -13.80 -4.14
CA ARG A 21 14.57 -13.10 -5.41
C ARG A 21 13.52 -12.01 -5.61
N THR A 22 12.24 -12.32 -5.39
CA THR A 22 11.15 -11.35 -5.55
C THR A 22 11.33 -10.15 -4.62
N PHE A 23 11.68 -10.41 -3.37
CA PHE A 23 11.96 -9.36 -2.39
C PHE A 23 13.12 -8.47 -2.83
N LEU A 24 14.26 -9.06 -3.22
CA LEU A 24 15.42 -8.30 -3.67
C LEU A 24 15.14 -7.50 -4.94
N THR A 25 14.40 -8.07 -5.90
CA THR A 25 13.95 -7.34 -7.09
C THR A 25 13.08 -6.15 -6.69
N GLY A 26 12.14 -6.31 -5.75
CA GLY A 26 11.35 -5.20 -5.22
C GLY A 26 12.22 -4.10 -4.60
N ILE A 27 13.24 -4.46 -3.81
CA ILE A 27 14.20 -3.49 -3.27
C ILE A 27 14.97 -2.75 -4.38
N GLN A 28 15.36 -3.44 -5.44
CA GLN A 28 16.01 -2.82 -6.60
C GLN A 28 15.07 -1.85 -7.33
N VAL A 29 13.80 -2.20 -7.51
CA VAL A 29 12.77 -1.32 -8.10
C VAL A 29 12.63 -0.03 -7.28
N ILE A 30 12.58 -0.14 -5.95
CA ILE A 30 12.50 1.03 -5.06
C ILE A 30 13.75 1.90 -5.22
N ARG A 31 14.95 1.31 -5.19
CA ARG A 31 16.22 2.05 -5.34
C ARG A 31 16.33 2.78 -6.68
N HIS A 32 15.93 2.11 -7.76
CA HIS A 32 15.91 2.70 -9.10
C HIS A 32 14.93 3.87 -9.20
N ASN A 33 13.85 3.84 -8.41
CA ASN A 33 12.82 4.88 -8.37
C ASN A 33 12.87 5.72 -7.08
N SER A 34 14.06 5.94 -6.52
CA SER A 34 14.25 6.64 -5.23
C SER A 34 13.65 8.04 -5.18
N ARG A 35 13.82 8.85 -6.24
CA ARG A 35 13.23 10.20 -6.33
C ARG A 35 11.69 10.16 -6.30
N PRO A 36 11.01 9.43 -7.19
CA PRO A 36 9.57 9.21 -7.07
C PRO A 36 9.12 8.69 -5.71
N PHE A 37 9.84 7.72 -5.15
CA PHE A 37 9.54 7.15 -3.86
C PHE A 37 9.58 8.21 -2.75
N LEU A 38 10.61 9.06 -2.71
CA LEU A 38 10.72 10.16 -1.75
C LEU A 38 9.58 11.18 -1.91
N LEU A 39 9.20 11.52 -3.14
CA LEU A 39 8.07 12.43 -3.38
C LEU A 39 6.75 11.84 -2.86
N LEU A 40 6.53 10.54 -3.06
CA LEU A 40 5.34 9.86 -2.53
C LEU A 40 5.36 9.79 -1.00
N GLN A 41 6.53 9.54 -0.38
CA GLN A 41 6.68 9.59 1.07
C GLN A 41 6.30 10.98 1.61
N THR A 42 6.93 12.03 1.09
CA THR A 42 6.66 13.41 1.52
C THR A 42 5.20 13.79 1.29
N GLY A 43 4.63 13.45 0.13
CA GLY A 43 3.23 13.71 -0.20
C GLY A 43 2.27 13.01 0.75
N TYR A 44 2.48 11.71 0.99
CA TYR A 44 1.64 10.91 1.89
C TYR A 44 1.62 11.47 3.31
N TRP A 45 2.80 11.70 3.90
CA TRP A 45 2.88 12.19 5.27
C TRP A 45 2.38 13.63 5.41
N SER A 46 2.56 14.47 4.38
CA SER A 46 1.96 15.81 4.35
C SER A 46 0.44 15.76 4.35
N LEU A 47 -0.16 14.86 3.56
CA LEU A 47 -1.61 14.66 3.51
C LEU A 47 -2.16 14.10 4.83
N ALA A 48 -1.43 13.19 5.48
CA ALA A 48 -1.78 12.71 6.82
C ALA A 48 -1.76 13.85 7.85
N LEU A 49 -0.73 14.71 7.84
CA LEU A 49 -0.68 15.89 8.71
C LEU A 49 -1.80 16.90 8.41
N ILE A 50 -2.19 17.04 7.15
CA ILE A 50 -3.37 17.84 6.78
C ILE A 50 -4.64 17.22 7.39
N GLY A 51 -4.80 15.90 7.36
CA GLY A 51 -5.89 15.21 8.06
C GLY A 51 -5.93 15.52 9.56
N VAL A 52 -4.78 15.50 10.23
CA VAL A 52 -4.66 15.89 11.65
C VAL A 52 -5.03 17.36 11.86
N ALA A 53 -4.53 18.27 11.02
CA ALA A 53 -4.85 19.69 11.13
C ALA A 53 -6.34 19.99 10.89
N LEU A 54 -6.99 19.24 9.99
CA LEU A 54 -8.42 19.35 9.74
C LEU A 54 -9.25 18.95 10.96
N THR A 55 -8.86 17.91 11.69
CA THR A 55 -9.57 17.52 12.93
C THR A 55 -9.26 18.45 14.10
N TYR A 56 -8.08 19.08 14.13
CA TYR A 56 -7.81 20.17 15.07
C TYR A 56 -8.79 21.35 14.87
N LYS A 57 -9.02 21.73 13.61
CA LYS A 57 -9.95 22.82 13.27
C LYS A 57 -11.43 22.40 13.40
N TYR A 58 -11.74 21.15 13.06
CA TYR A 58 -13.10 20.62 13.02
C TYR A 58 -13.18 19.25 13.71
N PRO A 59 -13.25 19.19 15.05
CA PRO A 59 -13.21 17.93 15.81
C PRO A 59 -14.31 16.93 15.44
N ARG A 60 -15.46 17.42 14.96
CA ARG A 60 -16.57 16.57 14.47
C ARG A 60 -16.18 15.70 13.27
N LEU A 61 -15.15 16.07 12.50
CA LEU A 61 -14.64 15.25 11.39
C LEU A 61 -14.04 13.94 11.90
N GLN A 62 -13.34 13.97 13.04
CA GLN A 62 -12.74 12.76 13.62
C GLN A 62 -13.82 11.76 14.04
N GLN A 63 -14.87 12.22 14.73
CA GLN A 63 -16.00 11.37 15.12
C GLN A 63 -16.67 10.73 13.90
N LYS A 64 -16.96 11.52 12.86
CA LYS A 64 -17.54 10.99 11.62
C LYS A 64 -16.65 9.98 10.92
N SER A 65 -15.33 10.20 10.92
CA SER A 65 -14.37 9.26 10.35
C SER A 65 -14.31 7.94 11.13
N LEU A 66 -14.34 8.01 12.47
CA LEU A 66 -14.42 6.83 13.34
C LEU A 66 -15.73 6.07 13.15
N ASP A 67 -16.87 6.77 13.11
CA ASP A 67 -18.18 6.16 12.87
C ASP A 67 -18.28 5.52 11.49
N SER A 68 -17.60 6.09 10.49
CA SER A 68 -17.51 5.47 9.16
C SER A 68 -16.68 4.18 9.20
N ALA A 69 -15.51 4.22 9.84
CA ALA A 69 -14.64 3.05 9.95
C ALA A 69 -15.31 1.89 10.72
N ASN A 70 -15.97 2.19 11.84
CA ASN A 70 -16.71 1.19 12.61
C ASN A 70 -17.87 0.59 11.82
N ARG A 71 -18.64 1.42 11.10
CA ARG A 71 -19.71 0.92 10.24
C ARG A 71 -19.20 -0.01 9.14
N ASP A 72 -18.04 0.28 8.55
CA ASP A 72 -17.43 -0.62 7.56
C ASP A 72 -17.03 -1.97 8.19
N LEU A 73 -16.39 -1.95 9.37
CA LEU A 73 -16.04 -3.17 10.09
C LEU A 73 -17.26 -4.04 10.43
N GLU A 74 -18.36 -3.41 10.86
CA GLU A 74 -19.60 -4.12 11.20
C GLU A 74 -20.35 -4.62 9.96
N SER A 75 -20.35 -3.83 8.88
CA SER A 75 -21.11 -4.15 7.65
C SER A 75 -20.50 -5.31 6.89
N TYR A 76 -19.17 -5.37 6.78
CA TYR A 76 -18.49 -6.40 5.98
C TYR A 76 -18.19 -7.67 6.80
N LYS A 77 -18.46 -8.85 6.22
CA LYS A 77 -18.16 -10.15 6.84
C LYS A 77 -16.69 -10.27 7.25
N ILE A 78 -15.78 -9.77 6.42
CA ILE A 78 -14.33 -9.78 6.70
C ILE A 78 -14.00 -8.91 7.92
N GLY A 79 -14.64 -7.73 8.05
CA GLY A 79 -14.48 -6.86 9.20
C GLY A 79 -14.90 -7.53 10.51
N ARG A 80 -16.05 -8.21 10.52
CA ARG A 80 -16.50 -8.97 11.70
C ARG A 80 -15.57 -10.12 12.09
N ILE A 81 -14.95 -10.79 11.12
CA ILE A 81 -13.97 -11.86 11.40
C ILE A 81 -12.71 -11.27 12.04
N VAL A 82 -12.22 -10.15 11.51
CA VAL A 82 -11.07 -9.42 12.06
C VAL A 82 -11.34 -9.00 13.51
N VAL A 83 -12.50 -8.37 13.78
CA VAL A 83 -12.91 -7.96 15.13
C VAL A 83 -12.97 -9.16 16.08
N SER A 84 -13.59 -10.27 15.66
CA SER A 84 -13.65 -11.47 16.49
C SER A 84 -12.27 -12.08 16.78
N ALA A 85 -11.33 -12.01 15.84
CA ALA A 85 -9.96 -12.49 16.07
C ALA A 85 -9.24 -11.66 17.15
N TYR A 86 -9.47 -10.35 17.19
CA TYR A 86 -8.96 -9.48 18.26
C TYR A 86 -9.62 -9.81 19.61
N GLU A 87 -10.95 -9.96 19.65
CA GLU A 87 -11.70 -10.26 20.89
C GLU A 87 -11.30 -11.59 21.53
N ASN A 88 -10.92 -12.58 20.73
CA ASN A 88 -10.47 -13.88 21.22
C ASN A 88 -9.01 -13.88 21.73
N GLY A 89 -8.30 -12.75 21.67
CA GLY A 89 -6.92 -12.61 22.15
C GLY A 89 -5.87 -13.40 21.35
N ARG A 90 -6.20 -13.87 20.14
CA ARG A 90 -5.32 -14.73 19.33
C ARG A 90 -4.45 -13.88 18.40
N VAL A 91 -3.33 -13.38 18.90
CA VAL A 91 -2.41 -12.48 18.18
C VAL A 91 -2.09 -12.95 16.76
N LEU A 92 -1.71 -14.22 16.58
CA LEU A 92 -1.32 -14.73 15.26
C LEU A 92 -2.49 -14.76 14.27
N GLU A 93 -3.69 -15.10 14.75
CA GLU A 93 -4.90 -15.11 13.91
C GLU A 93 -5.33 -13.69 13.54
N ALA A 94 -5.34 -12.77 14.51
CA ALA A 94 -5.61 -11.35 14.26
C ALA A 94 -4.61 -10.78 13.25
N SER A 95 -3.31 -11.05 13.44
CA SER A 95 -2.25 -10.62 12.52
C SER A 95 -2.46 -11.14 11.11
N ALA A 96 -2.85 -12.40 10.94
CA ALA A 96 -3.09 -12.99 9.63
C ALA A 96 -4.27 -12.32 8.91
N TRP A 97 -5.36 -12.04 9.63
CA TRP A 97 -6.51 -11.34 9.09
C TRP A 97 -6.19 -9.89 8.74
N THR A 98 -5.52 -9.17 9.62
CA THR A 98 -5.08 -7.79 9.41
C THR A 98 -4.13 -7.68 8.22
N LEU A 99 -3.14 -8.58 8.11
CA LEU A 99 -2.28 -8.67 6.93
C LEU A 99 -3.11 -8.91 5.66
N GLY A 100 -4.05 -9.86 5.70
CA GLY A 100 -4.91 -10.19 4.58
C GLY A 100 -5.74 -8.99 4.11
N VAL A 101 -6.36 -8.26 5.03
CA VAL A 101 -7.14 -7.05 4.72
C VAL A 101 -6.25 -5.96 4.14
N ASN A 102 -5.14 -5.63 4.80
CA ASN A 102 -4.28 -4.54 4.34
C ASN A 102 -3.58 -4.85 3.02
N LEU A 103 -3.18 -6.10 2.80
CA LEU A 103 -2.54 -6.51 1.56
C LEU A 103 -3.55 -6.61 0.41
N LEU A 104 -4.65 -7.36 0.59
CA LEU A 104 -5.57 -7.70 -0.50
C LEU A 104 -6.59 -6.60 -0.76
N VAL A 105 -7.16 -6.02 0.29
CA VAL A 105 -8.16 -4.95 0.16
C VAL A 105 -7.43 -3.62 0.08
N GLY A 106 -6.54 -3.34 1.02
CA GLY A 106 -5.90 -2.05 1.15
C GLY A 106 -4.93 -1.70 0.00
N ALA A 107 -3.90 -2.51 -0.18
CA ALA A 107 -2.89 -2.27 -1.21
C ALA A 107 -3.37 -2.74 -2.59
N MET A 108 -3.82 -3.99 -2.72
CA MET A 108 -4.18 -4.53 -4.02
C MET A 108 -5.52 -4.02 -4.53
N GLY A 109 -6.59 -4.16 -3.74
CA GLY A 109 -7.94 -3.78 -4.11
C GLY A 109 -8.15 -2.29 -4.33
N CYS A 110 -7.64 -1.46 -3.42
CA CYS A 110 -7.90 -0.02 -3.44
C CYS A 110 -6.83 0.80 -4.16
N ILE A 111 -5.60 0.30 -4.33
CA ILE A 111 -4.50 1.08 -4.94
C ILE A 111 -4.05 0.45 -6.27
N THR A 112 -3.62 -0.80 -6.26
CA THR A 112 -3.03 -1.43 -7.46
C THR A 112 -4.05 -1.78 -8.53
N LEU A 113 -5.19 -2.40 -8.21
CA LEU A 113 -6.17 -2.80 -9.22
C LEU A 113 -6.80 -1.60 -9.96
N PRO A 114 -7.21 -0.51 -9.28
CA PRO A 114 -7.74 0.66 -9.97
C PRO A 114 -6.70 1.30 -10.90
N SER A 115 -5.42 1.32 -10.50
CA SER A 115 -4.33 1.89 -11.31
C SER A 115 -4.00 1.10 -12.57
N MET A 116 -4.34 -0.19 -12.61
CA MET A 116 -4.23 -0.99 -13.84
C MET A 116 -5.23 -0.54 -14.92
N VAL A 117 -6.35 0.05 -14.52
CA VAL A 117 -7.39 0.54 -15.43
C VAL A 117 -7.24 2.04 -15.69
N LEU A 118 -7.05 2.82 -14.64
CA LEU A 118 -6.94 4.27 -14.69
C LEU A 118 -5.58 4.71 -14.13
N PRO A 119 -4.62 5.12 -14.98
CA PRO A 119 -3.31 5.58 -14.56
C PRO A 119 -3.39 6.65 -13.45
N PHE A 120 -2.54 6.54 -12.43
CA PHE A 120 -2.48 7.43 -11.27
C PHE A 120 -3.66 7.38 -10.30
N SER A 121 -4.68 6.55 -10.54
CA SER A 121 -5.79 6.41 -9.59
C SER A 121 -5.36 5.82 -8.25
N GLY A 122 -4.34 4.97 -8.23
CA GLY A 122 -3.77 4.41 -7.01
C GLY A 122 -3.14 5.49 -6.11
N ILE A 123 -2.44 6.47 -6.68
CA ILE A 123 -1.88 7.61 -5.94
C ILE A 123 -3.01 8.46 -5.33
N VAL A 124 -4.11 8.66 -6.06
CA VAL A 124 -5.28 9.37 -5.53
C VAL A 124 -5.89 8.60 -4.35
N MET A 125 -6.10 7.29 -4.50
CA MET A 125 -6.65 6.44 -3.44
C MET A 125 -5.73 6.37 -2.22
N MET A 126 -4.42 6.29 -2.44
CA MET A 126 -3.39 6.39 -1.41
C MET A 126 -3.47 7.73 -0.68
N GLY A 127 -3.68 8.84 -1.40
CA GLY A 127 -3.85 10.17 -0.81
C GLY A 127 -5.11 10.31 0.03
N ILE A 128 -6.25 9.79 -0.44
CA ILE A 128 -7.51 9.73 0.33
C ILE A 128 -7.29 8.95 1.63
N ARG A 129 -6.56 7.84 1.56
CA ARG A 129 -6.22 7.03 2.73
C ARG A 129 -5.34 7.81 3.71
N ALA A 130 -4.31 8.50 3.23
CA ALA A 130 -3.45 9.33 4.06
C ALA A 130 -4.24 10.37 4.87
N ILE A 131 -5.14 11.13 4.21
CA ILE A 131 -5.98 12.13 4.89
C ILE A 131 -6.91 11.45 5.90
N SER A 132 -7.56 10.36 5.51
CA SER A 132 -8.51 9.63 6.37
C SER A 132 -7.83 9.11 7.65
N TRP A 133 -6.63 8.54 7.51
CA TRP A 133 -5.83 8.06 8.63
C TRP A 133 -5.37 9.20 9.54
N GLY A 134 -4.92 10.31 8.96
CA GLY A 134 -4.61 11.52 9.72
C GLY A 134 -5.80 12.05 10.53
N MET A 135 -7.02 11.95 10.00
CA MET A 135 -8.22 12.32 10.73
C MET A 135 -8.55 11.33 11.86
N ILE A 136 -8.50 10.02 11.60
CA ILE A 136 -8.84 8.96 12.56
C ILE A 136 -7.87 8.96 13.75
N PHE A 137 -6.57 9.01 13.48
CA PHE A 137 -5.50 8.90 14.47
C PHE A 137 -5.01 10.27 15.01
N SER A 138 -5.77 11.33 14.78
CA SER A 138 -5.43 12.65 15.32
C SER A 138 -5.49 12.65 16.86
N PRO A 139 -4.52 13.27 17.54
CA PRO A 139 -4.51 13.35 19.00
C PRO A 139 -5.54 14.37 19.57
N VAL A 140 -6.35 15.02 18.71
CA VAL A 140 -7.06 16.25 19.09
C VAL A 140 -8.52 16.05 19.52
N ALA A 141 -9.20 14.96 19.15
CA ALA A 141 -10.59 14.77 19.57
C ALA A 141 -10.72 14.17 20.99
N GLY A 142 -10.64 15.03 22.00
CA GLY A 142 -11.45 14.93 23.21
C GLY A 142 -11.13 13.80 24.20
N LYS A 143 -10.19 12.92 23.91
CA LYS A 143 -9.57 12.03 24.89
C LYS A 143 -8.07 12.00 24.65
N PRO A 144 -7.24 12.52 25.56
CA PRO A 144 -5.80 12.32 25.51
C PRO A 144 -5.48 10.87 25.91
N ASP A 145 -6.01 9.90 25.17
CA ASP A 145 -5.73 8.51 25.47
C ASP A 145 -4.33 8.20 24.94
N ALA A 146 -3.44 7.79 25.85
CA ALA A 146 -2.09 7.29 25.54
C ALA A 146 -2.09 6.15 24.49
N LEU A 147 -3.27 5.64 24.14
CA LEU A 147 -3.59 4.71 23.05
C LEU A 147 -3.36 5.29 21.63
N THR A 148 -3.22 6.60 21.43
CA THR A 148 -2.92 7.15 20.09
C THR A 148 -1.47 6.90 19.65
N VAL A 149 -0.53 6.70 20.58
CA VAL A 149 0.89 6.51 20.26
C VAL A 149 1.16 5.11 19.70
N PRO A 150 0.66 4.01 20.27
CA PRO A 150 0.85 2.69 19.69
C PRO A 150 0.21 2.57 18.29
N HIS A 151 -0.95 3.20 18.06
CA HIS A 151 -1.61 3.21 16.75
C HIS A 151 -0.85 4.04 15.71
N LEU A 152 -0.06 5.05 16.16
CA LEU A 152 0.81 5.81 15.26
C LEU A 152 1.84 4.89 14.61
N ILE A 153 2.37 3.90 15.33
CA ILE A 153 3.33 2.93 14.79
C ILE A 153 2.65 2.07 13.71
N THR A 154 1.45 1.58 13.99
CA THR A 154 0.61 0.86 13.01
C THR A 154 0.42 1.69 11.74
N MET A 155 0.03 2.96 11.90
CA MET A 155 -0.13 3.90 10.79
C MET A 155 1.15 4.13 10.00
N LEU A 156 2.29 4.28 10.66
CA LEU A 156 3.58 4.47 10.00
C LEU A 156 3.93 3.25 9.13
N LEU A 157 3.77 2.05 9.67
CA LEU A 157 4.08 0.80 8.98
C LEU A 157 3.10 0.53 7.83
N GLU A 158 1.79 0.64 8.07
CA GLU A 158 0.79 0.46 7.02
C GLU A 158 0.90 1.49 5.91
N GLY A 159 1.09 2.77 6.28
CA GLY A 159 1.31 3.86 5.34
C GLY A 159 2.49 3.57 4.42
N GLN A 160 3.56 2.99 4.94
CA GLN A 160 4.71 2.59 4.14
C GLN A 160 4.36 1.51 3.08
N GLY A 161 3.48 0.57 3.42
CA GLY A 161 2.93 -0.40 2.45
C GLY A 161 2.14 0.27 1.34
N TYR A 162 1.30 1.26 1.67
CA TYR A 162 0.51 2.00 0.68
C TYR A 162 1.35 2.91 -0.21
N ILE A 163 2.42 3.51 0.33
CA ILE A 163 3.35 4.32 -0.46
C ILE A 163 4.08 3.47 -1.49
N LEU A 164 4.46 2.24 -1.13
CA LEU A 164 5.05 1.29 -2.07
C LEU A 164 4.03 0.84 -3.14
N ALA A 165 2.76 0.64 -2.77
CA ALA A 165 1.71 0.36 -3.75
C ALA A 165 1.48 1.55 -4.70
N GLY A 166 1.51 2.78 -4.20
CA GLY A 166 1.44 4.01 -5.00
C GLY A 166 2.66 4.23 -5.91
N LEU A 167 3.84 3.77 -5.49
CA LEU A 167 5.01 3.71 -6.37
C LEU A 167 4.77 2.76 -7.55
N GLY A 168 4.13 1.61 -7.29
CA GLY A 168 3.70 0.68 -8.32
C GLY A 168 2.75 1.32 -9.34
N ASP A 169 1.73 2.05 -8.87
CA ASP A 169 0.83 2.82 -9.74
C ASP A 169 1.61 3.79 -10.64
N ARG A 170 2.53 4.60 -10.08
CA ARG A 170 3.34 5.51 -10.90
C ARG A 170 4.14 4.78 -11.99
N ILE A 171 4.77 3.65 -11.65
CA ILE A 171 5.58 2.86 -12.60
C ILE A 171 4.68 2.36 -13.74
N LEU A 172 3.51 1.81 -13.39
CA LEU A 172 2.54 1.31 -14.35
C LEU A 172 1.97 2.43 -15.24
N ALA A 173 1.56 3.54 -14.62
CA ALA A 173 1.05 4.73 -15.29
C ALA A 173 2.07 5.32 -16.27
N ARG A 174 3.36 5.39 -15.89
CA ARG A 174 4.43 5.84 -16.79
C ARG A 174 4.62 4.88 -17.96
N GLY A 175 4.53 3.58 -17.71
CA GLY A 175 4.52 2.55 -18.76
C GLY A 175 3.42 2.81 -19.78
N ILE A 176 2.19 3.07 -19.33
CA ILE A 176 1.03 3.37 -20.17
C ILE A 176 1.20 4.70 -20.92
N ILE A 177 1.61 5.77 -20.24
CA ILE A 177 1.70 7.13 -20.84
C ILE A 177 2.84 7.24 -21.86
N ASN A 178 4.00 6.65 -21.58
CA ASN A 178 5.11 6.62 -22.54
C ASN A 178 4.71 5.90 -23.83
N GLN A 179 3.73 4.99 -23.77
CA GLN A 179 3.22 4.27 -24.94
C GLN A 179 2.20 5.09 -25.74
N LEU A 180 1.38 5.91 -25.07
CA LEU A 180 0.37 6.74 -25.73
C LEU A 180 0.96 7.90 -26.54
N GLY A 181 2.29 8.07 -26.58
CA GLY A 181 2.92 9.16 -27.32
C GLY A 181 2.58 10.55 -26.80
N LEU A 182 1.96 10.65 -25.61
CA LEU A 182 1.53 11.88 -24.93
C LEU A 182 2.71 12.70 -24.38
N TRP A 183 3.91 12.50 -24.92
CA TRP A 183 5.14 13.18 -24.53
C TRP A 183 5.27 14.60 -25.11
N TRP A 184 4.16 15.21 -25.56
CA TRP A 184 4.10 16.58 -26.08
C TRP A 184 4.19 17.68 -25.00
N VAL A 185 4.42 17.34 -23.72
CA VAL A 185 4.46 18.32 -22.61
C VAL A 185 5.91 18.67 -22.18
N GLY A 186 6.94 18.35 -22.96
CA GLY A 186 8.28 18.83 -22.58
C GLY A 186 9.47 18.39 -23.42
N LYS A 187 9.42 18.53 -24.75
CA LYS A 187 10.66 18.64 -25.53
C LYS A 187 10.85 20.10 -25.91
N GLY A 188 11.85 20.73 -25.30
CA GLY A 188 12.44 21.94 -25.86
C GLY A 188 12.87 21.70 -27.30
N GLU A 189 12.78 22.77 -28.08
CA GLU A 189 13.16 22.89 -29.49
C GLU A 189 14.42 22.09 -29.83
N GLY A 190 14.29 21.14 -30.77
CA GLY A 190 15.36 20.21 -31.12
C GLY A 190 14.84 19.01 -31.91
N GLU A 191 14.50 19.30 -33.15
CA GLU A 191 14.00 18.43 -34.22
C GLU A 191 14.74 17.09 -34.38
N VAL A 192 13.98 16.00 -34.51
CA VAL A 192 14.33 14.84 -35.36
C VAL A 192 13.04 14.37 -36.03
N ARG A 193 12.89 14.70 -37.32
CA ARG A 193 11.90 14.06 -38.21
C ARG A 193 12.28 12.59 -38.33
N LEU A 194 11.37 11.70 -37.92
CA LEU A 194 11.48 10.28 -38.19
C LEU A 194 10.71 9.97 -39.46
N ASP A 195 11.38 9.30 -40.40
CA ASP A 195 10.88 8.90 -41.71
C ASP A 195 9.54 8.14 -41.62
N GLU A 196 8.66 8.44 -42.58
CA GLU A 196 7.26 7.97 -42.66
C GLU A 196 7.15 6.43 -42.67
N GLU A 197 8.19 5.71 -43.10
CA GLU A 197 8.22 4.25 -43.20
C GLU A 197 8.26 3.55 -41.82
N THR A 198 8.63 4.26 -40.76
CA THR A 198 8.63 3.70 -39.38
C THR A 198 7.27 3.90 -38.68
N GLN A 199 6.35 4.68 -39.25
CA GLN A 199 5.04 4.95 -38.65
C GLN A 199 4.05 3.80 -38.83
N GLU A 200 4.14 3.02 -39.90
CA GLU A 200 3.16 1.94 -40.15
C GLU A 200 3.26 0.76 -39.17
N LYS A 201 4.44 0.51 -38.57
CA LYS A 201 4.61 -0.51 -37.51
C LYS A 201 4.23 -0.04 -36.10
N LYS A 202 3.86 1.23 -35.93
CA LYS A 202 3.47 1.84 -34.64
C LYS A 202 1.95 1.89 -34.42
N LYS A 203 1.20 1.02 -35.08
CA LYS A 203 -0.28 1.02 -35.05
C LYS A 203 -0.90 0.17 -33.94
N SER A 204 -0.18 -0.12 -32.85
CA SER A 204 -0.78 -0.65 -31.62
C SER A 204 -0.71 0.44 -30.57
N TRP A 205 -1.87 0.99 -30.21
CA TRP A 205 -2.04 2.06 -29.21
C TRP A 205 -1.62 1.62 -27.80
N ILE A 206 -1.37 0.31 -27.63
CA ILE A 206 -0.86 -0.32 -26.41
C ILE A 206 0.33 -1.20 -26.83
N SER A 207 1.53 -0.92 -26.32
CA SER A 207 2.62 -1.87 -26.45
C SER A 207 2.57 -2.81 -25.24
N TRP A 208 2.01 -3.99 -25.46
CA TRP A 208 1.97 -5.07 -24.48
C TRP A 208 3.30 -5.33 -23.76
N PRO A 209 4.49 -5.17 -24.39
CA PRO A 209 5.76 -5.34 -23.68
C PRO A 209 5.96 -4.37 -22.52
N GLY A 210 5.73 -3.05 -22.70
CA GLY A 210 5.99 -2.06 -21.66
C GLY A 210 5.00 -2.14 -20.49
N TYR A 211 3.73 -2.50 -20.78
CA TYR A 211 2.73 -2.76 -19.74
C TYR A 211 3.09 -4.00 -18.92
N ARG A 212 3.55 -5.08 -19.58
CA ARG A 212 3.99 -6.31 -18.91
C ARG A 212 5.24 -6.09 -18.05
N GLU A 213 6.19 -5.28 -18.50
CA GLU A 213 7.36 -4.91 -17.71
C GLU A 213 6.97 -4.09 -16.47
N GLY A 214 6.13 -3.07 -16.65
CA GLY A 214 5.58 -2.31 -15.51
C GLY A 214 4.85 -3.22 -14.51
N LEU A 215 4.05 -4.16 -15.00
CA LEU A 215 3.35 -5.12 -14.13
C LEU A 215 4.32 -6.05 -13.37
N LYS A 216 5.42 -6.48 -13.99
CA LYS A 216 6.46 -7.27 -13.29
C LYS A 216 7.10 -6.47 -12.17
N ASP A 217 7.41 -5.19 -12.40
CA ASP A 217 7.96 -4.32 -11.38
C ASP A 217 6.96 -4.10 -10.23
N VAL A 218 5.68 -3.89 -10.55
CA VAL A 218 4.60 -3.82 -9.56
C VAL A 218 4.53 -5.10 -8.73
N LEU A 219 4.53 -6.27 -9.36
CA LEU A 219 4.49 -7.56 -8.66
C LEU A 219 5.73 -7.77 -7.78
N ALA A 220 6.91 -7.31 -8.21
CA ALA A 220 8.12 -7.38 -7.39
C ALA A 220 8.01 -6.51 -6.12
N LEU A 221 7.31 -5.37 -6.17
CA LEU A 221 7.06 -4.52 -5.00
C LEU A 221 6.19 -5.22 -3.93
N TYR A 222 5.39 -6.24 -4.30
CA TYR A 222 4.56 -6.95 -3.34
C TYR A 222 5.36 -7.78 -2.32
N GLY A 223 6.62 -8.14 -2.62
CA GLY A 223 7.51 -8.74 -1.63
C GLY A 223 7.78 -7.78 -0.45
N PRO A 224 8.37 -6.60 -0.68
CA PRO A 224 8.55 -5.58 0.34
C PRO A 224 7.24 -5.07 0.98
N ILE A 225 6.17 -4.88 0.21
CA ILE A 225 4.85 -4.48 0.75
C ILE A 225 4.36 -5.51 1.77
N THR A 226 4.38 -6.79 1.40
CA THR A 226 3.94 -7.87 2.30
C THR A 226 4.79 -7.92 3.57
N ALA A 227 6.12 -7.76 3.45
CA ALA A 227 7.01 -7.76 4.61
C ALA A 227 6.68 -6.62 5.59
N VAL A 228 6.49 -5.40 5.08
CA VAL A 228 6.15 -4.24 5.93
C VAL A 228 4.77 -4.39 6.54
N LEU A 229 3.76 -4.81 5.77
CA LEU A 229 2.40 -5.02 6.27
C LEU A 229 2.31 -6.19 7.26
N ALA A 230 3.16 -7.21 7.13
CA ALA A 230 3.21 -8.31 8.09
C ALA A 230 3.73 -7.82 9.46
N ILE A 231 4.75 -6.95 9.45
CA ILE A 231 5.24 -6.30 10.68
C ILE A 231 4.15 -5.39 11.27
N ALA A 232 3.46 -4.61 10.43
CA ALA A 232 2.34 -3.76 10.84
C ALA A 232 1.23 -4.59 11.52
N ALA A 233 0.83 -5.69 10.88
CA ALA A 233 -0.24 -6.54 11.37
C ALA A 233 0.10 -7.25 12.68
N LEU A 234 1.35 -7.70 12.84
CA LEU A 234 1.84 -8.27 14.12
C LEU A 234 1.80 -7.23 15.23
N TRP A 235 2.25 -6.01 14.94
CA TRP A 235 2.24 -4.91 15.89
C TRP A 235 0.81 -4.51 16.27
N GLU A 236 -0.09 -4.33 15.29
CA GLU A 236 -1.48 -3.96 15.52
C GLU A 236 -2.23 -5.04 16.32
N ALA A 237 -2.02 -6.33 15.99
CA ALA A 237 -2.57 -7.44 16.76
C ALA A 237 -2.12 -7.42 18.21
N TYR A 238 -0.82 -7.22 18.43
CA TYR A 238 -0.28 -7.11 19.77
C TYR A 238 -0.87 -5.91 20.53
N GLU A 239 -0.90 -4.75 19.89
CA GLU A 239 -1.44 -3.49 20.42
C GLU A 239 -2.92 -3.64 20.83
N VAL A 240 -3.78 -4.05 19.91
CA VAL A 240 -5.23 -4.10 20.14
C VAL A 240 -5.61 -5.14 21.19
N ILE A 241 -4.83 -6.21 21.33
CA ILE A 241 -5.10 -7.28 22.31
C ILE A 241 -4.56 -6.92 23.70
N HIS A 242 -3.37 -6.31 23.79
CA HIS A 242 -2.68 -6.14 25.09
C HIS A 242 -2.64 -4.71 25.60
N LEU A 243 -2.71 -3.72 24.71
CA LEU A 243 -2.54 -2.31 25.07
C LEU A 243 -3.87 -1.55 25.14
N LYS A 244 -4.95 -2.10 24.56
CA LYS A 244 -6.30 -1.51 24.50
C LYS A 244 -6.86 -1.12 25.88
N ASP A 245 -6.44 -1.81 26.95
CA ASP A 245 -6.94 -1.61 28.31
C ASP A 245 -5.94 -0.95 29.29
N GLY A 246 -4.73 -0.50 28.87
CA GLY A 246 -3.73 -0.15 29.90
C GLY A 246 -2.49 0.63 29.48
N PHE A 247 -2.59 1.96 29.47
CA PHE A 247 -1.52 2.85 29.96
C PHE A 247 -1.96 3.74 31.13
N TYR A 248 -3.25 3.71 31.50
CA TYR A 248 -3.82 4.36 32.67
C TYR A 248 -4.78 3.40 33.37
N GLY A 249 -4.27 2.27 33.88
CA GLY A 249 -5.05 1.45 34.80
C GLY A 249 -5.46 2.27 36.02
N VAL A 250 -6.72 2.73 36.01
CA VAL A 250 -7.55 2.95 37.19
C VAL A 250 -8.52 1.79 37.26
#